data_AF-A0A444MQY5-F1
#
_entry.id   AF-A0A444MQY5-F1
#
_cell.length_a   1.000
_cell.length_b   1.000
_cell.length_c   1.000
_cell.angle_alpha   90.00
_cell.angle_beta   90.00
_cell.angle_gamma   90.00
#
_symmetry.space_group_name_H-M   'P 1'
#
loop_
_entity.id
_entity.type
_entity.pdbx_description
1 polymer ?
#
loop_
_entity_poly.entity_id
_entity_poly.type
_entity_poly.pdbx_seq_one_letter_code
_entity_poly.pdbx_strand_id
1 'polypeptide(L)' 'MTDEELEAYFEHALLPKTLRLDRASTQHNVQQAVKNNLDAMMADPKDHRCRHRLIMIAAAIEQPYDGPEIPRF' A
#
# COMPACT_ATOMS: atom_id res chain seq x y z
N MET A 1 -1.84 -3.19 -12.21
CA MET A 1 -2.59 -1.94 -12.05
C MET A 1 -1.81 -0.82 -12.72
N THR A 2 -2.46 -0.04 -13.59
CA THR A 2 -1.95 1.24 -14.07
C THR A 2 -2.07 2.31 -12.99
N ASP A 3 -1.50 3.49 -13.21
CA ASP A 3 -1.57 4.61 -12.25
C ASP A 3 -3.02 5.06 -12.04
N GLU A 4 -3.78 5.17 -13.12
CA GLU A 4 -5.22 5.52 -13.11
C GLU A 4 -6.04 4.48 -12.33
N GLU A 5 -5.73 3.19 -12.49
CA GLU A 5 -6.40 2.12 -11.75
C GLU A 5 -6.08 2.19 -10.25
N LEU A 6 -4.86 2.57 -9.87
CA LEU A 6 -4.46 2.74 -8.47
C LEU A 6 -5.17 3.95 -7.83
N GLU A 7 -5.23 5.08 -8.53
CA GLU A 7 -5.96 6.26 -8.07
C GLU A 7 -7.44 5.94 -7.85
N ALA A 8 -8.10 5.36 -8.85
CA ALA A 8 -9.52 5.00 -8.76
C ALA A 8 -9.80 3.97 -7.66
N TYR A 9 -8.90 2.99 -7.46
CA TYR A 9 -9.03 2.02 -6.38
C TYR A 9 -8.98 2.71 -5.00
N PHE A 10 -7.97 3.54 -4.75
CA PHE A 10 -7.74 4.16 -3.46
C PHE A 10 -8.71 5.31 -3.13
N GLU A 11 -9.43 5.84 -4.12
CA GLU A 11 -10.52 6.79 -3.91
C GLU A 11 -11.72 6.15 -3.19
N HIS A 12 -11.98 4.86 -3.44
CA HIS A 12 -13.14 4.16 -2.90
C HIS A 12 -12.78 3.10 -1.83
N ALA A 13 -11.52 2.72 -1.72
CA ALA A 13 -11.08 1.70 -0.78
C ALA A 13 -11.24 2.15 0.69
N LEU A 14 -11.76 1.25 1.51
CA LEU A 14 -11.76 1.41 2.97
C LEU A 14 -10.39 1.05 3.53
N LEU A 15 -9.64 2.05 3.98
CA LEU A 15 -8.28 1.88 4.48
C LEU A 15 -8.27 1.59 5.99
N PRO A 16 -7.73 0.44 6.44
CA PRO A 16 -7.57 0.17 7.86
C PRO A 16 -6.48 1.07 8.46
N LYS A 17 -6.50 1.30 9.77
CA LYS A 17 -5.47 2.11 10.45
C LYS A 17 -4.08 1.48 10.33
N THR A 18 -4.01 0.16 10.38
CA THR A 18 -2.80 -0.65 10.28
C THR A 18 -3.07 -1.82 9.36
N LEU A 19 -2.11 -2.15 8.49
CA LEU A 19 -2.23 -3.27 7.56
C LEU A 19 -0.92 -4.04 7.50
N ARG A 20 -1.03 -5.35 7.48
CA ARG A 20 0.13 -6.21 7.29
C ARG A 20 0.31 -6.52 5.82
N LEU A 21 1.45 -6.09 5.26
CA LEU A 21 1.74 -6.24 3.84
C LEU A 21 2.34 -7.61 3.53
N ASP A 22 3.15 -8.13 4.44
CA ASP A 22 3.77 -9.44 4.31
C ASP A 22 4.14 -10.03 5.69
N ARG A 23 4.80 -11.19 5.67
CA ARG A 23 5.25 -11.90 6.86
C ARG A 23 6.17 -11.09 7.80
N ALA A 24 6.91 -10.12 7.28
CA ALA A 24 7.85 -9.29 8.02
C ALA A 24 7.42 -7.83 8.10
N SER A 25 6.53 -7.33 7.25
CA SER A 25 6.26 -5.90 7.08
C SER A 25 4.85 -5.52 7.50
N THR A 26 4.75 -4.60 8.46
CA THR A 26 3.50 -3.97 8.88
C THR A 26 3.51 -2.50 8.51
N GLN A 27 2.48 -2.05 7.78
CA GLN A 27 2.24 -0.65 7.48
C GLN A 27 1.37 -0.03 8.56
N HIS A 28 1.95 0.90 9.31
CA HIS A 28 1.22 1.75 10.24
C HIS A 28 0.71 3.00 9.52
N ASN A 29 -0.47 3.49 9.91
CA ASN A 29 -1.13 4.66 9.32
C ASN A 29 -1.29 4.51 7.80
N VAL A 30 -2.01 3.47 7.37
CA VAL A 30 -2.18 3.11 5.95
C VAL A 30 -2.70 4.29 5.13
N GLN A 31 -3.65 5.07 5.65
CA GLN A 31 -4.16 6.25 4.97
C GLN A 31 -3.06 7.26 4.60
N GLN A 32 -2.14 7.55 5.53
CA GLN A 32 -1.04 8.45 5.26
C GLN A 32 -0.02 7.83 4.29
N ALA A 33 0.22 6.53 4.42
CA ALA A 33 1.13 5.81 3.52
C ALA A 33 0.60 5.81 2.08
N VAL A 34 -0.68 5.52 1.88
CA VAL A 34 -1.34 5.57 0.56
C VAL A 34 -1.23 6.98 -0.01
N LYS A 35 -1.60 8.01 0.76
CA LYS A 35 -1.49 9.40 0.34
C LYS A 35 -0.08 9.76 -0.13
N ASN A 36 0.94 9.48 0.68
CA ASN A 36 2.33 9.80 0.32
C ASN A 36 2.79 9.08 -0.95
N ASN A 37 2.38 7.82 -1.15
CA ASN A 37 2.77 7.08 -2.35
C ASN A 37 2.00 7.56 -3.60
N LEU A 38 0.74 7.97 -3.47
CA LEU A 38 -0.01 8.60 -4.57
C LEU A 38 0.60 9.95 -4.94
N ASP A 39 0.84 10.82 -3.97
CA ASP A 39 1.48 12.13 -4.19
C ASP A 39 2.84 11.96 -4.90
N ALA A 40 3.64 10.98 -4.48
CA ALA A 40 4.94 10.68 -5.10
C ALA A 40 4.80 10.08 -6.52
N MET A 41 3.81 9.22 -6.75
CA MET A 41 3.51 8.66 -8.07
C MET A 41 3.10 9.76 -9.06
N MET A 42 2.28 10.72 -8.62
CA MET A 42 1.88 11.87 -9.43
C MET A 42 3.04 12.84 -9.68
N ALA A 43 3.94 13.01 -8.70
CA ALA A 43 5.09 13.90 -8.81
C ALA A 43 6.19 13.36 -9.73
N ASP A 44 6.46 12.05 -9.69
CA ASP A 44 7.43 11.39 -10.57
C ASP A 44 6.86 10.11 -11.20
N PRO A 45 6.38 10.20 -12.46
CA PRO A 45 5.91 9.05 -13.22
C PRO A 45 6.98 7.99 -13.49
N LYS A 46 8.27 8.21 -13.20
CA LYS A 46 9.30 7.19 -13.34
C LYS A 46 9.62 6.46 -12.03
N ASP A 47 9.07 6.91 -10.90
CA ASP A 47 9.28 6.21 -9.64
C ASP A 47 8.41 4.94 -9.57
N HIS A 48 9.07 3.80 -9.77
CA HIS A 48 8.41 2.48 -9.69
C HIS A 48 8.17 2.02 -8.25
N ARG A 49 8.85 2.61 -7.24
CA ARG A 49 8.78 2.16 -5.85
C ARG A 49 7.42 2.49 -5.23
N CYS A 50 6.91 3.68 -5.50
CA CYS A 50 5.61 4.14 -5.00
C CYS A 50 4.48 3.26 -5.55
N ARG A 51 4.50 2.95 -6.84
CA ARG A 51 3.55 2.03 -7.48
C ARG A 51 3.62 0.64 -6.88
N HIS A 52 4.82 0.10 -6.71
CA HIS A 52 4.99 -1.21 -6.11
C HIS A 52 4.40 -1.27 -4.70
N ARG A 53 4.63 -0.23 -3.88
CA ARG A 53 4.02 -0.11 -2.54
C ARG A 53 2.50 -0.02 -2.59
N LEU A 54 1.94 0.79 -3.49
CA LEU A 54 0.49 0.92 -3.65
C LEU A 54 -0.14 -0.42 -4.04
N ILE A 55 0.48 -1.15 -4.97
CA ILE A 55 0.04 -2.50 -5.38
C ILE A 55 0.09 -3.47 -4.19
N MET A 56 1.16 -3.45 -3.38
CA MET A 56 1.24 -4.30 -2.18
C MET A 56 0.15 -3.96 -1.17
N ILE A 57 -0.14 -2.67 -0.96
CA ILE A 57 -1.21 -2.23 -0.05
C ILE A 57 -2.57 -2.69 -0.57
N ALA A 58 -2.86 -2.50 -1.86
CA ALA A 58 -4.12 -2.93 -2.47
C ALA A 58 -4.30 -4.45 -2.35
N ALA A 59 -3.27 -5.23 -2.69
CA ALA A 59 -3.29 -6.68 -2.55
C ALA A 59 -3.52 -7.12 -1.09
N ALA A 60 -2.88 -6.45 -0.12
CA ALA A 60 -3.06 -6.76 1.30
C ALA A 60 -4.43 -6.32 1.85
N ILE A 61 -5.09 -5.33 1.26
CA ILE A 61 -6.48 -4.97 1.64
C ILE A 61 -7.44 -6.07 1.17
N GLU A 62 -7.27 -6.55 -0.06
CA GLU A 62 -8.12 -7.61 -0.63
C GLU A 62 -7.84 -8.97 0.00
N GLN A 63 -6.57 -9.26 0.27
CA GLN A 63 -6.10 -10.51 0.85
C GLN A 63 -5.16 -10.21 2.03
N PRO A 64 -5.72 -9.86 3.21
CA PRO A 64 -4.91 -9.58 4.38
C PRO A 64 -4.06 -10.77 4.77
N TYR A 65 -2.77 -10.52 5.00
CA TYR A 65 -1.88 -11.57 5.51
C TYR A 65 -2.17 -11.82 6.99
N ASP A 66 -2.53 -13.07 7.31
CA ASP A 66 -2.92 -13.54 8.64
C ASP A 66 -1.83 -14.36 9.36
N GLY A 67 -0.72 -14.66 8.68
CA GLY A 67 0.37 -15.46 9.23
C GLY A 67 1.18 -14.77 10.35
N PRO A 68 2.05 -15.50 11.07
CA PRO A 68 2.84 -14.98 12.19
C PRO A 68 3.89 -13.96 11.74
N GLU A 69 4.15 -12.93 12.56
CA GLU A 69 5.19 -11.92 12.30
C GLU A 69 6.59 -12.49 12.47
N ILE A 70 7.44 -12.25 11.49
CA ILE A 70 8.87 -12.51 11.62
C ILE A 70 9.45 -11.39 12.49
N PRO A 71 10.03 -11.72 13.66
CA PRO A 71 10.66 -10.71 14.50
C PRO A 71 11.76 -9.98 13.73
N ARG A 72 11.71 -8.65 13.72
CA ARG A 72 12.82 -7.81 13.25
C ARG A 72 13.67 -7.47 14.47
N PHE A 73 14.82 -8.12 14.59
CA PHE A 73 15.84 -7.83 15.60
C PHE A 73 16.73 -6.68 15.13
#